data_AF-A0A9W6VNZ9-F1
#
_entry.id   AF-A0A9W6VNZ9-F1
#
_cell.length_a   1.000
_cell.length_b   1.000
_cell.length_c   1.000
_cell.angle_alpha   90.00
_cell.angle_beta   90.00
_cell.angle_gamma   90.00
#
_symmetry.space_group_name_H-M   'P 1'
#
loop_
_entity.id
_entity.type
_entity.pdbx_description
1 polymer ?
#
loop_
_entity_poly.entity_id
_entity_poly.type
_entity_poly.pdbx_seq_one_letter_code
_entity_poly.pdbx_strand_id
1 'polypeptide(L)'
;MTALELLACLFLVVGVIALLMGLVRAGSRQATPGVYPPMALPADLQLRVRALLGENKPILAVKEVRQATGLGLADAKRLVDALKSGPLPEPAPYAPGGHGNVADRARHLRDAGDLPGAVSLVQTETGISAADAERFVAALS
;
A
#
# COMPACT_ATOMS: atom_id res chain seq x y z
N MET A 1 -30.58 -20.20 25.77
CA MET A 1 -29.61 -19.73 24.75
C MET A 1 -28.29 -20.44 24.99
N THR A 2 -27.92 -21.33 24.09
CA THR A 2 -26.78 -22.25 24.24
C THR A 2 -25.48 -21.58 23.77
N ALA A 3 -24.33 -21.99 24.30
CA ALA A 3 -23.02 -21.41 23.97
C ALA A 3 -22.68 -21.45 22.47
N LEU A 4 -23.27 -22.39 21.73
CA LEU A 4 -23.13 -22.51 20.28
C LEU A 4 -23.72 -21.31 19.52
N GLU A 5 -24.85 -20.78 19.99
CA GLU A 5 -25.53 -19.61 19.40
C GLU A 5 -24.67 -18.34 19.55
N LEU A 6 -23.99 -18.20 20.69
CA LEU A 6 -23.09 -17.06 20.94
C LEU A 6 -21.87 -17.11 20.02
N LEU A 7 -21.33 -18.30 19.77
CA LEU A 7 -20.17 -18.52 18.91
C LEU A 7 -20.53 -18.27 17.43
N ALA A 8 -21.71 -18.73 16.99
CA ALA A 8 -22.24 -18.46 15.65
C ALA A 8 -22.50 -16.97 15.42
N CYS A 9 -23.11 -16.28 16.38
CA CYS A 9 -23.31 -14.82 16.33
C CYS A 9 -21.98 -14.05 16.26
N LEU A 10 -20.96 -14.47 17.02
CA LEU A 10 -19.65 -13.83 17.00
C LEU A 10 -18.99 -13.93 15.61
N PHE A 11 -18.99 -15.13 15.00
CA PHE A 11 -18.44 -15.32 13.65
C PHE A 11 -19.20 -14.52 12.59
N LEU A 12 -20.53 -14.46 12.70
CA LEU A 12 -21.36 -13.69 11.78
C LEU A 12 -21.09 -12.18 11.91
N VAL A 13 -20.99 -11.67 13.14
CA VAL A 13 -20.69 -10.25 13.41
C VAL A 13 -19.28 -9.89 12.92
N VAL A 14 -18.27 -10.71 13.19
CA VAL A 14 -16.90 -10.48 12.72
C VAL A 14 -16.81 -10.55 11.19
N GLY A 15 -17.52 -11.50 10.56
CA GLY A 15 -17.59 -11.63 9.10
C GLY A 15 -18.26 -10.43 8.43
N VAL A 16 -19.36 -9.92 9.00
CA VAL A 16 -20.05 -8.73 8.51
C VAL A 16 -19.18 -7.48 8.70
N ILE A 17 -18.50 -7.33 9.84
CA ILE A 17 -17.58 -6.20 10.06
C ILE A 17 -16.40 -6.26 9.09
N ALA A 18 -15.84 -7.45 8.83
CA ALA A 18 -14.78 -7.64 7.85
C ALA A 18 -15.25 -7.33 6.42
N LEU A 19 -16.48 -7.73 6.07
CA LEU A 19 -17.12 -7.42 4.79
C LEU A 19 -17.36 -5.92 4.62
N LEU A 20 -17.89 -5.25 5.65
CA LEU A 20 -18.11 -3.80 5.66
C LEU A 20 -16.78 -3.04 5.57
N MET A 21 -15.73 -3.46 6.30
CA MET A 21 -14.40 -2.86 6.20
C MET A 21 -13.71 -3.13 4.85
N GLY A 22 -13.98 -4.28 4.23
CA GLY A 22 -13.49 -4.62 2.89
C GLY A 22 -14.09 -3.73 1.80
N LEU A 23 -15.39 -3.43 1.89
CA LEU A 23 -16.09 -2.56 0.93
C LEU A 23 -15.72 -1.08 1.08
N VAL A 24 -15.37 -0.61 2.29
CA VAL A 24 -14.93 0.78 2.52
C VAL A 24 -13.50 1.05 1.98
N ARG A 25 -12.71 0.01 1.72
CA ARG A 25 -11.35 0.13 1.17
C ARG A 25 -11.26 0.18 -0.36
N ALA A 26 -12.38 0.12 -1.09
CA ALA A 26 -12.41 0.09 -2.55
C ALA A 26 -12.46 1.49 -3.22
N GLY A 27 -11.99 2.55 -2.54
CA GLY A 27 -12.27 3.92 -2.97
C GLY A 27 -11.13 4.94 -2.90
N SER A 28 -9.89 4.55 -2.59
CA SER A 28 -8.78 5.50 -2.75
C SER A 28 -8.32 5.48 -4.20
N ARG A 29 -9.00 6.28 -5.04
CA ARG A 29 -8.46 6.76 -6.32
C ARG A 29 -7.01 7.13 -6.07
N GLN A 30 -6.09 6.47 -6.77
CA GLN A 30 -4.68 6.84 -6.80
C GLN A 30 -4.62 8.32 -7.20
N ALA A 31 -4.50 9.18 -6.19
CA ALA A 31 -4.10 10.55 -6.41
C ALA A 31 -2.73 10.46 -7.06
N THR A 32 -2.62 11.07 -8.23
CA THR A 32 -1.38 11.25 -8.97
C THR A 32 -0.23 11.55 -8.01
N PRO A 33 0.95 10.94 -8.19
CA PRO A 33 2.12 11.27 -7.37
C PRO A 33 2.44 12.74 -7.59
N GLY A 34 1.99 13.58 -6.66
CA GLY A 34 2.43 14.95 -6.56
C GLY A 34 3.92 14.87 -6.27
N VAL A 35 4.74 15.19 -7.28
CA VAL A 35 6.15 15.51 -7.08
C VAL A 35 6.15 16.75 -6.21
N TYR A 36 6.07 16.56 -4.90
CA TYR A 36 6.32 17.64 -3.97
C TYR A 36 7.83 17.76 -3.86
N PRO A 37 8.38 18.97 -4.08
CA PRO A 37 9.76 19.23 -3.70
C PRO A 37 9.93 18.88 -2.21
N PRO A 38 11.16 18.63 -1.73
CA PRO A 38 11.44 18.39 -0.33
C PRO A 38 11.18 19.67 0.47
N MET A 39 9.92 20.07 0.63
CA MET A 39 9.50 21.06 1.58
C MET A 39 9.61 20.39 2.93
N ALA A 40 10.69 20.72 3.64
CA ALA A 40 10.76 20.52 5.06
C ALA A 40 9.44 21.01 5.68
N LEU A 41 8.67 20.09 6.26
CA LEU A 41 7.48 20.45 7.04
C LEU A 41 7.88 21.57 8.03
N PRO A 42 7.00 22.55 8.29
CA PRO A 42 7.26 23.57 9.31
C PRO A 42 7.73 22.89 10.62
N ALA A 43 8.79 23.42 11.25
CA ALA A 43 9.43 22.79 12.40
C ALA A 43 8.42 22.48 13.52
N ASP A 44 7.46 23.39 13.76
CA ASP A 44 6.37 23.22 14.70
C ASP A 44 5.45 22.03 14.38
N LEU A 45 5.15 21.80 13.10
CA LEU A 45 4.33 20.69 12.65
C LEU A 45 5.08 19.36 12.82
N GLN A 46 6.38 19.33 12.51
CA GLN A 46 7.20 18.15 12.75
C GLN A 46 7.25 17.78 14.23
N LEU A 47 7.41 18.78 15.11
CA LEU A 47 7.44 18.56 16.56
C LEU A 47 6.12 17.97 17.07
N ARG A 48 4.98 18.53 16.64
CA ARG A 48 3.64 18.02 16.98
C ARG A 48 3.43 16.59 16.49
N VAL A 49 3.81 16.30 15.25
CA VAL A 49 3.69 14.95 14.67
C VAL A 49 4.57 13.95 15.42
N ARG A 50 5.81 14.32 15.78
CA ARG A 50 6.71 13.48 16.57
C ARG A 50 6.18 13.22 17.98
N ALA A 51 5.59 14.22 18.63
CA ALA A 51 4.94 14.04 19.93
C ALA A 51 3.80 13.01 19.84
N LEU A 52 2.92 13.15 18.83
CA LEU A 52 1.83 12.19 18.58
C LEU A 52 2.34 10.77 18.26
N LEU A 53 3.46 10.66 17.55
CA LEU A 53 4.11 9.37 17.28
C LEU A 53 4.71 8.75 18.55
N GLY A 54 5.34 9.55 19.41
CA GLY A 54 5.84 9.10 20.71
C GLY A 54 4.73 8.62 21.65
N GLU A 55 3.54 9.20 21.55
CA GLU A 55 2.33 8.78 22.26
C GLU A 55 1.62 7.56 21.62
N ASN A 56 2.20 6.92 20.60
CA ASN A 56 1.58 5.84 19.82
C ASN A 56 0.22 6.21 19.21
N LYS A 57 0.05 7.47 18.79
CA LYS A 57 -1.16 8.01 18.13
C LYS A 57 -0.93 8.33 16.64
N PRO A 58 -0.58 7.34 15.79
CA PRO A 58 -0.21 7.59 14.39
C PRO A 58 -1.38 8.12 13.54
N ILE A 59 -2.62 7.75 13.88
CA ILE A 59 -3.82 8.22 13.16
C ILE A 59 -4.00 9.73 13.34
N LEU A 60 -3.76 10.25 14.55
CA LEU A 60 -3.84 11.68 14.83
C LEU A 60 -2.70 12.44 14.16
N ALA A 61 -1.49 11.87 14.15
CA ALA A 61 -0.37 12.42 13.40
C ALA A 61 -0.69 12.58 11.89
N VAL A 62 -1.30 11.56 11.27
CA VAL A 62 -1.72 11.63 9.86
C VAL A 62 -2.80 12.70 9.67
N LYS A 63 -3.74 12.81 10.60
CA LYS A 63 -4.79 13.84 10.54
C LYS A 63 -4.20 15.25 10.60
N GLU A 64 -3.27 15.51 11.50
CA GLU A 64 -2.58 16.79 11.64
C GLU A 64 -1.83 17.18 10.35
N VAL A 65 -1.09 16.23 9.77
CA VAL A 65 -0.41 16.46 8.49
C VAL A 65 -1.40 16.82 7.39
N ARG A 66 -2.52 16.09 7.28
CA ARG A 66 -3.54 16.38 6.26
C ARG A 66 -4.17 17.75 6.43
N GLN A 67 -4.48 18.15 7.66
CA GLN A 67 -5.10 19.45 7.92
C GLN A 67 -4.13 20.60 7.63
N ALA A 68 -2.84 20.42 7.91
CA ALA A 68 -1.83 21.45 7.69
C ALA A 68 -1.35 21.55 6.23
N THR A 69 -1.37 20.45 5.48
CA THR A 69 -0.79 20.37 4.12
C THR A 69 -1.83 20.19 3.01
N GLY A 70 -3.07 19.84 3.34
CA GLY A 70 -4.10 19.47 2.36
C GLY A 70 -3.87 18.11 1.69
N LEU A 71 -2.88 17.33 2.13
CA LEU A 71 -2.51 16.07 1.50
C LEU A 71 -3.63 15.00 1.56
N GLY A 72 -3.62 14.15 0.52
CA GLY A 72 -4.39 12.91 0.51
C GLY A 72 -3.97 11.98 1.65
N LEU A 73 -4.86 11.06 2.02
CA LEU A 73 -4.62 10.14 3.13
C LEU A 73 -3.35 9.30 2.94
N ALA A 74 -3.08 8.87 1.70
CA ALA A 74 -1.91 8.07 1.36
C ALA A 74 -0.60 8.86 1.53
N ASP A 75 -0.53 10.08 1.03
CA ASP A 75 0.67 10.93 1.11
C ASP A 75 0.95 11.38 2.53
N ALA A 76 -0.10 11.77 3.27
CA ALA A 76 0.05 12.12 4.67
C ALA A 76 0.52 10.92 5.52
N LYS A 77 0.02 9.71 5.23
CA LYS A 77 0.53 8.49 5.88
C LYS A 77 2.00 8.26 5.58
N ARG A 78 2.41 8.37 4.31
CA ARG A 78 3.83 8.23 3.91
C ARG A 78 4.73 9.23 4.63
N LEU A 79 4.27 10.47 4.78
CA LEU A 79 5.02 11.52 5.46
C LEU A 79 5.13 11.29 6.97
N VAL A 80 4.09 10.74 7.60
CA VAL A 80 4.13 10.37 9.02
C VAL A 80 5.00 9.13 9.25
N ASP A 81 4.94 8.14 8.35
CA ASP A 81 5.81 6.96 8.41
C ASP A 81 7.29 7.36 8.22
N ALA A 82 7.57 8.32 7.34
CA ALA A 82 8.89 8.94 7.19
C ALA A 82 9.40 9.54 8.51
N LEU A 83 8.54 10.27 9.24
CA LEU A 83 8.92 10.89 10.51
C LEU A 83 9.08 9.87 11.65
N LYS A 84 8.36 8.74 11.57
CA LYS A 84 8.45 7.65 12.56
C LYS A 84 9.73 6.83 12.43
N SER A 85 10.28 6.73 11.21
CA SER A 85 11.34 5.77 10.88
C SER A 85 12.77 6.32 11.01
N GLY A 86 12.95 7.59 11.44
CA GLY A 86 14.22 8.32 11.25
C GLY A 86 14.32 8.87 9.82
N PRO A 87 15.43 9.53 9.41
CA PRO A 87 15.58 10.04 8.05
C PRO A 87 15.12 8.95 7.09
N LEU A 88 14.14 9.31 6.25
CA LEU A 88 13.76 8.48 5.11
C LEU A 88 15.07 7.91 4.55
N PRO A 89 15.17 6.59 4.30
CA PRO A 89 16.06 6.16 3.24
C PRO A 89 15.80 7.14 2.11
N GLU A 90 16.84 7.87 1.66
CA GLU A 90 16.74 8.77 0.51
C GLU A 90 15.78 8.12 -0.48
N PRO A 91 14.84 8.85 -1.12
CA PRO A 91 13.97 8.26 -2.12
C PRO A 91 14.90 7.53 -3.08
N ALA A 92 15.04 6.22 -2.90
CA ALA A 92 16.01 5.44 -3.63
C ALA A 92 15.59 5.69 -5.07
N PRO A 93 16.50 6.20 -5.93
CA PRO A 93 16.14 6.67 -7.26
C PRO A 93 15.26 5.60 -7.85
N TYR A 94 13.96 5.92 -7.98
CA TYR A 94 12.85 5.01 -8.17
C TYR A 94 13.34 3.60 -8.50
N ALA A 95 13.61 2.77 -7.49
CA ALA A 95 13.95 1.39 -7.77
C ALA A 95 12.62 0.77 -8.26
N PRO A 96 12.50 0.38 -9.54
CA PRO A 96 11.25 -0.13 -10.06
C PRO A 96 11.04 -1.53 -9.45
N GLY A 97 10.46 -1.62 -8.26
CA GLY A 97 10.48 -2.92 -7.57
C GLY A 97 9.75 -3.08 -6.25
N GLY A 98 9.15 -2.04 -5.67
CA GLY A 98 8.39 -2.18 -4.42
C GLY A 98 6.98 -2.75 -4.62
N HIS A 99 6.84 -3.90 -5.30
CA HIS A 99 5.61 -4.56 -5.77
C HIS A 99 4.91 -3.83 -6.93
N GLY A 100 5.61 -3.63 -8.05
CA GLY A 100 5.01 -3.19 -9.31
C GLY A 100 3.82 -4.08 -9.73
N ASN A 101 3.03 -3.66 -10.71
CA ASN A 101 1.96 -4.51 -11.24
C ASN A 101 2.57 -5.86 -11.70
N VAL A 102 1.79 -6.94 -11.71
CA VAL A 102 2.17 -8.25 -12.25
C VAL A 102 2.85 -8.10 -13.61
N ALA A 103 2.38 -7.17 -14.45
CA ALA A 103 2.98 -6.81 -15.73
C ALA A 103 4.41 -6.25 -15.62
N ASP A 104 4.68 -5.33 -14.70
CA ASP A 104 6.02 -4.75 -14.52
C ASP A 104 7.02 -5.79 -13.99
N ARG A 105 6.56 -6.62 -13.04
CA ARG A 105 7.35 -7.72 -12.49
C ARG A 105 7.65 -8.80 -13.54
N ALA A 106 6.65 -9.18 -14.33
CA ALA A 106 6.81 -10.13 -15.42
C ALA A 106 7.75 -9.60 -16.51
N ARG A 107 7.65 -8.30 -16.85
CA ARG A 107 8.57 -7.66 -17.81
C ARG A 107 10.00 -7.70 -17.31
N HIS A 108 10.25 -7.35 -16.05
CA HIS A 108 11.60 -7.39 -15.49
C HIS A 108 12.23 -8.80 -15.57
N LEU A 109 11.47 -9.84 -15.24
CA LEU A 109 11.94 -11.24 -15.34
C LEU A 109 12.22 -11.63 -16.79
N ARG A 110 11.38 -11.19 -17.74
CA ARG A 110 11.61 -11.41 -19.18
C ARG A 110 12.89 -10.73 -19.67
N ASP A 111 13.12 -9.49 -19.27
CA ASP A 111 14.28 -8.69 -19.71
C ASP A 111 15.58 -9.24 -19.11
N ALA A 112 15.49 -9.90 -17.95
CA ALA A 112 16.56 -10.67 -17.34
C ALA A 112 16.77 -12.07 -17.99
N GLY A 113 15.93 -12.46 -18.95
CA GLY A 113 15.99 -13.77 -19.61
C GLY A 113 15.30 -14.91 -18.85
N ASP A 114 14.68 -14.63 -17.70
CA ASP A 114 13.97 -15.60 -16.87
C ASP A 114 12.48 -15.70 -17.26
N LEU A 115 12.24 -16.22 -18.46
CA LEU A 115 10.90 -16.54 -18.96
C LEU A 115 10.11 -17.51 -18.04
N PRO A 116 10.67 -18.61 -17.51
CA PRO A 116 9.92 -19.51 -16.65
C PRO A 116 9.52 -18.83 -15.33
N GLY A 117 10.39 -17.99 -14.75
CA GLY A 117 10.05 -17.18 -13.60
C GLY A 117 8.90 -16.21 -13.88
N ALA A 118 8.93 -15.53 -15.03
CA ALA A 118 7.87 -14.60 -15.45
C ALA A 118 6.50 -15.30 -15.58
N VAL A 119 6.48 -16.47 -16.22
CA VAL A 119 5.26 -17.27 -16.41
C VAL A 119 4.71 -17.79 -15.07
N SER A 120 5.58 -18.29 -14.19
CA SER A 120 5.20 -18.77 -12.85
C SER A 120 4.60 -17.66 -11.98
N LEU A 121 5.20 -16.46 -12.03
CA LEU A 121 4.70 -15.29 -11.33
C LEU A 121 3.30 -14.90 -11.80
N VAL A 122 3.07 -14.87 -13.11
CA VAL A 122 1.76 -14.53 -13.67
C VAL A 122 0.70 -15.56 -13.26
N GLN A 123 1.02 -16.86 -13.31
CA GLN A 123 0.09 -17.92 -12.89
C GLN A 123 -0.29 -17.81 -11.42
N THR A 124 0.69 -17.61 -10.55
CA THR A 124 0.49 -17.57 -9.10
C THR A 124 -0.36 -16.37 -8.69
N GLU A 125 -0.15 -15.23 -9.33
CA GLU A 125 -0.82 -13.98 -8.99
C GLU A 125 -2.20 -13.81 -9.66
N THR A 126 -2.41 -14.39 -10.85
CA THR A 126 -3.64 -14.19 -11.64
C THR A 126 -4.52 -15.43 -11.76
N GLY A 127 -3.98 -16.62 -11.48
CA GLY A 127 -4.68 -17.90 -11.64
C GLY A 127 -4.92 -18.33 -13.08
N ILE A 128 -4.32 -17.66 -14.08
CA ILE A 128 -4.47 -18.06 -15.49
C ILE A 128 -3.61 -19.28 -15.84
N SER A 129 -3.97 -19.97 -16.92
CA SER A 129 -3.24 -21.15 -17.38
C SER A 129 -1.83 -20.81 -17.87
N ALA A 130 -0.91 -21.78 -17.88
CA ALA A 130 0.45 -21.58 -18.38
C ALA A 130 0.47 -21.04 -19.82
N ALA A 131 -0.39 -21.56 -20.70
CA ALA A 131 -0.47 -21.11 -22.08
C ALA A 131 -0.93 -19.65 -22.20
N ASP A 132 -1.83 -19.19 -21.32
CA ASP A 132 -2.28 -17.80 -21.30
C ASP A 132 -1.23 -16.88 -20.66
N ALA A 133 -0.52 -17.37 -19.65
CA ALA A 133 0.60 -16.67 -19.03
C ALA A 133 1.76 -16.47 -20.00
N GLU A 134 2.09 -17.47 -20.82
CA GLU A 134 3.10 -17.36 -21.88
C GLU A 134 2.72 -16.29 -22.91
N ARG A 135 1.46 -16.29 -23.37
CA ARG A 135 0.95 -15.25 -24.29
C ARG A 135 1.01 -13.87 -23.65
N PHE A 136 0.66 -13.76 -22.37
CA PHE A 136 0.74 -12.51 -21.63
C PHE A 136 2.18 -12.00 -21.56
N VAL A 137 3.14 -12.85 -21.18
CA VAL A 137 4.56 -12.48 -21.09
C VAL A 137 5.13 -12.11 -22.47
N ALA A 138 4.74 -12.82 -23.53
CA ALA A 138 5.15 -12.51 -24.90
C ALA A 138 4.58 -11.18 -25.43
N ALA A 139 3.42 -10.76 -24.94
CA ALA A 139 2.80 -9.49 -25.30
C ALA A 139 3.41 -8.28 -24.57
N LEU A 140 4.14 -8.50 -23.47
CA LEU A 140 4.92 -7.46 -22.83
C LEU A 140 6.05 -7.09 -23.79
N SER A 141 6.02 -5.85 -24.29
CA SER A 141 7.12 -5.20 -25.01
C SER A 141 8.00 -4.43 -24.02
#